data_AF-A0A6B9ZMS7-F1
#
_entry.id   AF-A0A6B9ZMS7-F1
#
_cell.length_a   1.000
_cell.length_b   1.000
_cell.length_c   1.000
_cell.angle_alpha   90.00
_cell.angle_beta   90.00
_cell.angle_gamma   90.00
#
_symmetry.space_group_name_H-M   'P 1'
#
loop_
_entity.id
_entity.type
_entity.pdbx_description
1 polymer ?
#
loop_
_entity_poly.entity_id
_entity_poly.type
_entity_poly.pdbx_seq_one_letter_code
_entity_poly.pdbx_strand_id
1 'polypeptide(L)'
;MQPIPSTAAILAYKVLNRPTERAWIDWAYDMLVAGFDTEDLVILAGMQDPLNYFEMAILTDRVLSQLSFEYTNRNVVIRNYAAYLAKLGLTGERKPFSVLDELKDIHIELGLDSPLAYFYELYYAKEDLQYSEDQRYIEGVDRSNIDQTITNYFRECAGLP
;
A
#
# COMPACT_ATOMS: atom_id res chain seq x y z
N MET A 1 7.66 -18.96 7.16
CA MET A 1 7.41 -17.67 7.83
C MET A 1 6.56 -16.82 6.91
N GLN A 2 5.62 -16.05 7.43
CA GLN A 2 4.82 -15.11 6.64
C GLN A 2 5.53 -13.75 6.66
N PRO A 3 5.65 -13.03 5.53
CA PRO A 3 6.17 -11.67 5.54
C PRO A 3 5.34 -10.77 6.46
N ILE A 4 5.99 -9.77 7.05
CA ILE A 4 5.28 -8.72 7.78
C ILE A 4 4.38 -7.92 6.82
N PRO A 5 3.26 -7.36 7.30
CA PRO A 5 2.31 -6.63 6.44
C PRO A 5 2.95 -5.49 5.63
N SER A 6 3.93 -4.78 6.22
CA SER A 6 4.63 -3.66 5.57
C SER A 6 5.46 -4.07 4.35
N THR A 7 5.77 -5.36 4.16
CA THR A 7 6.42 -5.85 2.93
C THR A 7 5.61 -5.48 1.68
N ALA A 8 4.27 -5.44 1.75
CA ALA A 8 3.45 -5.01 0.63
C ALA A 8 3.74 -3.56 0.20
N ALA A 9 4.04 -2.68 1.15
CA ALA A 9 4.44 -1.30 0.87
C ALA A 9 5.80 -1.24 0.15
N ILE A 10 6.79 -2.00 0.63
CA ILE A 10 8.13 -2.04 0.04
C ILE A 10 8.08 -2.49 -1.42
N LEU A 11 7.34 -3.57 -1.71
CA LEU A 11 7.17 -4.04 -3.09
C LEU A 11 6.46 -3.00 -3.97
N ALA A 12 5.44 -2.31 -3.44
CA ALA A 12 4.75 -1.26 -4.18
C ALA A 12 5.68 -0.08 -4.48
N TYR A 13 6.50 0.34 -3.53
CA TYR A 13 7.48 1.41 -3.73
C TYR A 13 8.50 1.06 -4.81
N LYS A 14 8.95 -0.20 -4.88
CA LYS A 14 9.81 -0.68 -5.97
C LYS A 14 9.11 -0.57 -7.34
N VAL A 15 7.87 -1.02 -7.43
CA VAL A 15 7.11 -1.03 -8.69
C VAL A 15 6.69 0.38 -9.14
N LEU A 16 6.45 1.28 -8.20
CA LEU A 16 6.06 2.68 -8.43
C LEU A 16 7.26 3.64 -8.47
N ASN A 17 8.49 3.14 -8.36
CA ASN A 17 9.73 3.92 -8.29
C ASN A 17 9.69 5.07 -7.26
N ARG A 18 9.20 4.78 -6.04
CA ARG A 18 9.10 5.78 -4.96
C ARG A 18 10.39 5.85 -4.12
N PRO A 19 10.89 7.06 -3.79
CA PRO A 19 12.05 7.22 -2.91
C PRO A 19 11.66 6.86 -1.47
N THR A 20 12.31 5.84 -0.91
CA THR A 20 11.85 5.18 0.34
C THR A 20 13.00 4.61 1.18
N GLU A 21 14.15 5.28 1.18
CA GLU A 21 15.37 4.84 1.87
C GLU A 21 15.12 4.50 3.34
N ARG A 22 14.43 5.40 4.07
CA ARG A 22 14.11 5.17 5.47
C ARG A 22 13.14 4.01 5.67
N ALA A 23 12.14 3.89 4.81
CA ALA A 23 11.16 2.81 4.89
C ALA A 23 11.81 1.43 4.62
N TRP A 24 12.85 1.37 3.77
CA TRP A 24 13.61 0.13 3.55
C TRP A 24 14.39 -0.30 4.81
N ILE A 25 14.99 0.65 5.53
CA ILE A 25 15.71 0.38 6.78
C ILE A 25 14.74 -0.09 7.87
N ASP A 26 13.65 0.66 8.08
CA ASP A 26 12.68 0.34 9.11
C ASP A 26 12.00 -1.03 8.82
N TRP A 27 11.68 -1.32 7.55
CA TRP A 27 11.20 -2.64 7.14
C TRP A 27 12.23 -3.75 7.37
N ALA A 28 13.50 -3.51 7.05
CA ALA A 28 14.55 -4.50 7.25
C ALA A 28 14.69 -4.86 8.74
N TYR A 29 14.61 -3.85 9.62
CA TYR A 29 14.59 -4.06 11.06
C TYR A 29 13.39 -4.91 11.50
N ASP A 30 12.18 -4.59 11.05
CA ASP A 30 10.97 -5.34 11.41
C ASP A 30 11.03 -6.80 10.89
N MET A 31 11.64 -7.02 9.72
CA MET A 31 11.85 -8.36 9.18
C MET A 31 12.83 -9.19 10.04
N LEU A 32 13.89 -8.58 10.56
CA LEU A 32 14.78 -9.23 11.53
C LEU A 32 14.04 -9.61 12.82
N VAL A 33 13.20 -8.70 13.34
CA VAL A 33 12.36 -8.96 14.52
C VAL A 33 11.37 -10.09 14.26
N ALA A 34 10.86 -10.21 13.03
CA ALA A 34 9.97 -11.28 12.61
C ALA A 34 10.68 -12.65 12.39
N GLY A 35 12.00 -12.71 12.60
CA GLY A 35 12.80 -13.94 12.54
C GLY A 35 13.37 -14.27 11.17
N PHE A 36 13.31 -13.34 10.22
CA PHE A 36 14.10 -13.46 8.98
C PHE A 36 15.54 -13.06 9.28
N ASP A 37 16.51 -13.76 8.71
CA ASP A 37 17.93 -13.49 8.96
C ASP A 37 18.74 -13.79 7.69
N THR A 38 19.22 -12.75 7.03
CA THR A 38 20.20 -12.83 5.94
C THR A 38 21.24 -11.73 6.13
N GLU A 39 22.46 -11.95 5.63
CA GLU A 39 23.54 -10.97 5.73
C GLU A 39 23.14 -9.60 5.14
N ASP A 40 22.53 -9.60 3.96
CA ASP A 40 22.10 -8.36 3.30
C ASP A 40 20.97 -7.66 4.06
N LEU A 41 20.09 -8.42 4.72
CA LEU A 41 19.01 -7.86 5.54
C LEU A 41 19.57 -7.16 6.80
N VAL A 42 20.57 -7.78 7.45
CA VAL A 42 21.29 -7.18 8.59
C VAL A 42 22.01 -5.91 8.17
N ILE A 43 22.68 -5.92 7.01
CA ILE A 43 23.35 -4.73 6.47
C ILE A 43 22.33 -3.61 6.23
N LEU A 44 21.21 -3.92 5.57
CA LEU A 44 20.16 -2.94 5.24
C LEU A 44 19.56 -2.31 6.51
N ALA A 45 19.26 -3.11 7.53
CA ALA A 45 18.72 -2.62 8.80
C ALA A 45 19.72 -1.74 9.58
N GLY A 46 21.02 -1.90 9.33
CA GLY A 46 22.09 -1.16 9.99
C GLY A 46 22.52 0.13 9.30
N MET A 47 21.96 0.47 8.13
CA MET A 47 22.37 1.65 7.37
C MET A 47 22.01 2.96 8.11
N GLN A 48 22.89 3.95 8.00
CA GLN A 48 22.75 5.27 8.60
C GLN A 48 23.11 6.37 7.61
N ASP A 49 22.66 7.59 7.88
CA ASP A 49 22.93 8.74 7.04
C ASP A 49 24.45 9.04 6.92
N PRO A 50 24.92 9.53 5.75
CA PRO A 50 24.12 9.82 4.54
C PRO A 50 23.79 8.56 3.73
N LEU A 51 22.53 8.43 3.31
CA LEU A 51 22.05 7.29 2.54
C LEU A 51 22.27 7.49 1.02
N ASN A 52 22.81 6.48 0.35
CA ASN A 52 22.95 6.44 -1.11
C ASN A 52 21.79 5.61 -1.71
N TYR A 53 20.84 6.29 -2.36
CA TYR A 53 19.66 5.66 -2.96
C TYR A 53 20.00 4.48 -3.89
N PHE A 54 21.03 4.62 -4.74
CA PHE A 54 21.38 3.57 -5.71
C PHE A 54 21.91 2.30 -5.03
N GLU A 55 22.79 2.48 -4.04
CA GLU A 55 23.34 1.36 -3.27
C GLU A 55 22.23 0.66 -2.47
N MET A 56 21.36 1.45 -1.85
CA MET A 56 20.22 0.92 -1.10
C MET A 56 19.21 0.20 -1.99
N ALA A 57 18.94 0.71 -3.19
CA ALA A 57 18.03 0.07 -4.14
C ALA A 57 18.56 -1.31 -4.56
N ILE A 58 19.86 -1.41 -4.87
CA ILE A 58 20.54 -2.67 -5.22
C ILE A 58 20.54 -3.64 -4.04
N LEU A 59 20.85 -3.15 -2.84
CA LEU A 59 20.85 -3.97 -1.62
C LEU A 59 19.44 -4.50 -1.32
N THR A 60 18.42 -3.65 -1.43
CA THR A 60 17.02 -4.03 -1.23
C THR A 60 16.60 -5.10 -2.24
N ASP A 61 17.01 -4.99 -3.52
CA ASP A 61 16.70 -6.00 -4.54
C ASP A 61 17.35 -7.36 -4.21
N ARG A 62 18.56 -7.36 -3.67
CA ARG A 62 19.22 -8.58 -3.19
C ARG A 62 18.47 -9.21 -2.02
N VAL A 63 18.06 -8.41 -1.04
CA VAL A 63 17.27 -8.89 0.12
C VAL A 63 15.95 -9.48 -0.35
N LEU A 64 15.20 -8.77 -1.20
CA LEU A 64 13.94 -9.28 -1.74
C LEU A 64 14.11 -10.60 -2.49
N SER A 65 15.17 -10.71 -3.31
CA SER A 65 15.52 -11.94 -4.02
C SER A 65 15.85 -13.11 -3.08
N GLN A 66 16.69 -12.88 -2.07
CA GLN A 66 17.04 -13.89 -1.05
C GLN A 66 15.82 -14.40 -0.29
N LEU A 67 14.88 -13.50 0.01
CA LEU A 67 13.65 -13.81 0.70
C LEU A 67 12.55 -14.35 -0.24
N SER A 68 12.86 -14.53 -1.52
CA SER A 68 11.93 -15.02 -2.54
C SER A 68 10.68 -14.15 -2.72
N PHE A 69 10.81 -12.83 -2.53
CA PHE A 69 9.75 -11.86 -2.82
C PHE A 69 9.82 -11.42 -4.28
N GLU A 70 8.78 -11.76 -5.03
CA GLU A 70 8.62 -11.32 -6.42
C GLU A 70 7.74 -10.06 -6.51
N TYR A 71 8.13 -9.14 -7.39
CA TYR A 71 7.36 -7.92 -7.67
C TYR A 71 7.25 -7.61 -9.17
N THR A 72 7.48 -8.60 -10.02
CA THR A 72 7.40 -8.47 -11.49
C THR A 72 5.97 -8.25 -11.97
N ASN A 73 4.98 -8.85 -11.30
CA ASN A 73 3.57 -8.62 -11.59
C ASN A 73 3.05 -7.38 -10.84
N ARG A 74 3.14 -6.23 -11.51
CA ARG A 74 2.67 -4.94 -10.98
C ARG A 74 1.25 -4.98 -10.43
N ASN A 75 0.30 -5.59 -11.14
CA ASN A 75 -1.10 -5.58 -10.70
C ASN A 75 -1.30 -6.37 -9.40
N VAL A 76 -0.58 -7.48 -9.21
CA VAL A 76 -0.62 -8.24 -7.95
C VAL A 76 -0.03 -7.42 -6.81
N VAL A 77 1.13 -6.79 -7.04
CA VAL A 77 1.79 -5.94 -6.03
C VAL A 77 0.87 -4.78 -5.60
N ILE A 78 0.24 -4.11 -6.55
CA ILE A 78 -0.65 -2.98 -6.25
C ILE A 78 -1.91 -3.41 -5.50
N ARG A 79 -2.51 -4.58 -5.83
CA ARG A 79 -3.63 -5.12 -5.05
C ARG A 79 -3.23 -5.46 -3.62
N ASN A 80 -2.05 -6.06 -3.43
CA ASN A 80 -1.54 -6.38 -2.09
C ASN A 80 -1.29 -5.11 -1.28
N TYR A 81 -0.80 -4.05 -1.91
CA TYR A 81 -0.62 -2.75 -1.28
C TYR A 81 -1.95 -2.10 -0.90
N ALA A 82 -2.95 -2.15 -1.78
CA ALA A 82 -4.29 -1.68 -1.47
C ALA A 82 -4.91 -2.44 -0.30
N ALA A 83 -4.75 -3.77 -0.24
CA ALA A 83 -5.19 -4.59 0.88
C ALA A 83 -4.46 -4.21 2.19
N TYR A 84 -3.16 -3.91 2.12
CA TYR A 84 -2.39 -3.42 3.27
C TYR A 84 -2.92 -2.07 3.77
N LEU A 85 -3.08 -1.07 2.88
CA LEU A 85 -3.60 0.25 3.27
C LEU A 85 -5.05 0.18 3.79
N ALA A 86 -5.88 -0.67 3.18
CA ALA A 86 -7.24 -0.93 3.66
C ALA A 86 -7.25 -1.46 5.10
N LYS A 87 -6.33 -2.37 5.45
CA LYS A 87 -6.16 -2.84 6.83
C LYS A 87 -5.79 -1.70 7.78
N LEU A 88 -4.85 -0.83 7.41
CA LEU A 88 -4.52 0.35 8.22
C LEU A 88 -5.72 1.29 8.40
N GLY A 89 -6.56 1.42 7.37
CA GLY A 89 -7.82 2.16 7.44
C GLY A 89 -8.83 1.54 8.40
N LEU A 90 -8.92 0.21 8.43
CA LEU A 90 -9.83 -0.55 9.31
C LEU A 90 -9.37 -0.58 10.77
N THR A 91 -8.06 -0.63 11.03
CA THR A 91 -7.50 -0.62 12.39
C THR A 91 -7.43 0.76 13.01
N GLY A 92 -7.65 1.81 12.21
CA GLY A 92 -7.58 3.21 12.65
C GLY A 92 -6.15 3.77 12.68
N GLU A 93 -5.15 2.99 12.27
CA GLU A 93 -3.76 3.47 12.08
C GLU A 93 -3.68 4.54 10.98
N ARG A 94 -4.61 4.51 10.03
CA ARG A 94 -4.83 5.57 9.05
C ARG A 94 -6.29 5.95 8.91
N LYS A 95 -6.55 7.22 8.58
CA LYS A 95 -7.91 7.68 8.26
C LYS A 95 -8.37 7.06 6.94
N PRO A 96 -9.58 6.46 6.86
CA PRO A 96 -10.07 5.82 5.63
C PRO A 96 -10.04 6.73 4.40
N PHE A 97 -10.45 8.00 4.54
CA PHE A 97 -10.42 8.95 3.44
C PHE A 97 -9.00 9.21 2.90
N SER A 98 -7.98 9.21 3.79
CA SER A 98 -6.58 9.37 3.36
C SER A 98 -6.03 8.12 2.65
N VAL A 99 -6.58 6.93 2.94
CA VAL A 99 -6.26 5.70 2.21
C VAL A 99 -6.89 5.74 0.82
N LEU A 100 -8.15 6.20 0.71
CA LEU A 100 -8.80 6.42 -0.58
C LEU A 100 -8.03 7.41 -1.44
N ASP A 101 -7.60 8.54 -0.87
CA ASP A 101 -6.86 9.57 -1.58
C ASP A 101 -5.58 9.03 -2.24
N GLU A 102 -4.78 8.29 -1.47
CA GLU A 102 -3.55 7.68 -1.98
C GLU A 102 -3.83 6.62 -3.07
N LEU A 103 -4.82 5.76 -2.87
CA LEU A 103 -5.16 4.73 -3.85
C LEU A 103 -5.78 5.31 -5.12
N LYS A 104 -6.52 6.41 -5.01
CA LYS A 104 -7.01 7.20 -6.14
C LYS A 104 -5.85 7.83 -6.91
N ASP A 105 -4.84 8.38 -6.26
CA ASP A 105 -3.66 8.93 -6.94
C ASP A 105 -2.87 7.85 -7.69
N ILE A 106 -2.69 6.68 -7.07
CA ILE A 106 -2.06 5.53 -7.73
C ILE A 106 -2.90 5.05 -8.91
N HIS A 107 -4.24 5.06 -8.80
CA HIS A 107 -5.12 4.75 -9.94
C HIS A 107 -4.85 5.71 -11.12
N ILE A 108 -4.82 7.01 -10.85
CA ILE A 108 -4.60 8.05 -11.87
C ILE A 108 -3.23 7.87 -12.54
N GLU A 109 -2.17 7.61 -11.77
CA GLU A 109 -0.82 7.36 -12.30
C GLU A 109 -0.76 6.12 -13.20
N LEU A 110 -1.42 5.03 -12.79
CA LEU A 110 -1.39 3.76 -13.52
C LEU A 110 -2.33 3.75 -14.74
N GLY A 111 -3.31 4.64 -14.80
CA GLY A 111 -4.29 4.74 -15.87
C GLY A 111 -5.43 3.72 -15.78
N LEU A 112 -6.24 3.64 -16.84
CA LEU A 112 -7.52 2.92 -16.87
C LEU A 112 -7.42 1.42 -16.53
N ASP A 113 -6.29 0.77 -16.84
CA ASP A 113 -6.08 -0.66 -16.57
C ASP A 113 -5.71 -0.97 -15.11
N SER A 114 -5.64 0.06 -14.26
CA SER A 114 -5.30 -0.08 -12.85
C SER A 114 -6.34 -0.91 -12.10
N PRO A 115 -5.92 -1.82 -11.20
CA PRO A 115 -6.84 -2.60 -10.37
C PRO A 115 -7.57 -1.77 -9.30
N LEU A 116 -7.34 -0.45 -9.24
CA LEU A 116 -7.81 0.45 -8.20
C LEU A 116 -9.02 1.32 -8.59
N ALA A 117 -9.68 1.02 -9.71
CA ALA A 117 -10.79 1.84 -10.22
C ALA A 117 -11.89 2.11 -9.18
N TYR A 118 -12.27 1.11 -8.38
CA TYR A 118 -13.31 1.31 -7.37
C TYR A 118 -12.85 2.18 -6.19
N PHE A 119 -11.56 2.21 -5.86
CA PHE A 119 -11.03 3.16 -4.86
C PHE A 119 -11.13 4.60 -5.36
N TYR A 120 -10.91 4.83 -6.66
CA TYR A 120 -11.13 6.13 -7.30
C TYR A 120 -12.61 6.55 -7.21
N GLU A 121 -13.54 5.66 -7.54
CA GLU A 121 -14.99 5.92 -7.43
C GLU A 121 -15.41 6.24 -5.99
N LEU A 122 -14.92 5.47 -5.01
CA LEU A 122 -15.20 5.71 -3.58
C LEU A 122 -14.66 7.05 -3.10
N TYR A 123 -13.45 7.43 -3.53
CA TYR A 123 -12.87 8.72 -3.18
C TYR A 123 -13.79 9.87 -3.62
N TYR A 124 -14.13 9.92 -4.91
CA TYR A 124 -14.93 11.02 -5.44
C TYR A 124 -16.36 10.98 -4.96
N ALA A 125 -16.97 9.80 -4.79
CA ALA A 125 -18.28 9.69 -4.15
C ALA A 125 -18.27 10.31 -2.75
N LYS A 126 -17.25 10.02 -1.94
CA LYS A 126 -17.11 10.59 -0.59
C LYS A 126 -16.79 12.08 -0.61
N GLU A 127 -15.98 12.54 -1.55
CA GLU A 127 -15.65 13.96 -1.72
C GLU A 127 -16.89 14.77 -2.10
N ASP A 128 -17.64 14.36 -3.13
CA ASP A 128 -18.87 15.01 -3.57
C ASP A 128 -19.91 15.07 -2.44
N LEU A 129 -20.11 13.96 -1.73
CA LEU A 129 -21.09 13.89 -0.64
C LEU A 129 -20.76 14.80 0.56
N GLN A 130 -19.55 15.36 0.66
CA GLN A 130 -19.23 16.41 1.66
C GLN A 130 -19.89 17.75 1.33
N TYR A 131 -20.17 18.02 0.05
CA TYR A 131 -20.64 19.32 -0.43
C TYR A 131 -22.02 19.24 -1.11
N SER A 132 -22.39 18.06 -1.63
CA SER A 132 -23.58 17.77 -2.41
C SER A 132 -24.35 16.57 -1.84
N GLU A 133 -25.63 16.44 -2.16
CA GLU A 133 -26.42 15.23 -1.89
C GLU A 133 -26.32 14.20 -3.02
N ASP A 134 -25.88 14.64 -4.20
CA ASP A 134 -25.71 13.83 -5.40
C ASP A 134 -24.21 13.55 -5.64
N GLN A 135 -23.89 12.29 -5.94
CA GLN A 135 -22.61 11.83 -6.46
C GLN A 135 -22.87 10.87 -7.62
N ARG A 136 -22.04 10.91 -8.67
CA ARG A 136 -22.29 10.21 -9.94
C ARG A 136 -21.47 8.93 -10.14
N TYR A 137 -20.79 8.48 -9.10
CA TYR A 137 -19.78 7.43 -9.18
C TYR A 137 -20.36 6.06 -8.81
N ILE A 138 -21.17 5.98 -7.75
CA ILE A 138 -21.65 4.69 -7.21
C ILE A 138 -23.16 4.72 -7.00
N GLU A 139 -23.92 3.94 -7.77
CA GLU A 139 -25.37 3.88 -7.62
C GLU A 139 -25.78 3.41 -6.20
N GLY A 140 -26.78 4.09 -5.61
CA GLY A 140 -27.31 3.74 -4.29
C GLY A 140 -26.46 4.17 -3.10
N VAL A 141 -25.37 4.91 -3.32
CA VAL A 141 -24.52 5.45 -2.26
C VAL A 141 -24.83 6.92 -2.00
N ASP A 142 -25.04 7.25 -0.72
CA ASP A 142 -25.35 8.60 -0.23
C ASP A 142 -24.64 8.88 1.10
N ARG A 143 -24.91 10.06 1.69
CA ARG A 143 -24.29 10.49 2.96
C ARG A 143 -24.55 9.53 4.13
N SER A 144 -25.66 8.79 4.09
CA SER A 144 -26.06 7.88 5.17
C SER A 144 -25.28 6.56 5.15
N ASN A 145 -24.75 6.15 4.00
CA ASN A 145 -24.13 4.83 3.82
C ASN A 145 -22.69 4.86 3.30
N ILE A 146 -22.18 5.98 2.77
CA ILE A 146 -20.84 6.05 2.15
C ILE A 146 -19.73 5.51 3.05
N ASP A 147 -19.73 5.84 4.35
CA ASP A 147 -18.70 5.37 5.28
C ASP A 147 -18.77 3.85 5.52
N GLN A 148 -19.99 3.29 5.50
CA GLN A 148 -20.18 1.85 5.59
C GLN A 148 -19.76 1.15 4.29
N THR A 149 -20.05 1.75 3.13
CA THR A 149 -19.61 1.25 1.81
C THR A 149 -18.09 1.19 1.73
N ILE A 150 -17.39 2.26 2.14
CA ILE A 150 -15.92 2.29 2.22
C ILE A 150 -15.40 1.18 3.14
N THR A 151 -15.98 1.06 4.34
CA THR A 151 -15.57 0.04 5.33
C THR A 151 -15.75 -1.37 4.79
N ASN A 152 -16.87 -1.65 4.12
CA ASN A 152 -17.15 -2.95 3.53
C ASN A 152 -16.15 -3.29 2.42
N TYR A 153 -15.87 -2.34 1.53
CA TYR A 153 -14.90 -2.56 0.46
C TYR A 153 -13.48 -2.76 1.00
N PHE A 154 -13.11 -2.05 2.07
CA PHE A 154 -11.82 -2.26 2.72
C PHE A 154 -11.71 -3.68 3.30
N ARG A 155 -12.78 -4.23 3.88
CA ARG A 155 -12.80 -5.62 4.37
C ARG A 155 -12.65 -6.62 3.24
N GLU A 156 -13.39 -6.43 2.15
CA GLU A 156 -13.31 -7.28 0.95
C GLU A 156 -11.87 -7.30 0.41
N CYS A 157 -11.26 -6.13 0.22
CA CYS A 157 -9.89 -6.00 -0.25
C CYS A 157 -8.86 -6.63 0.72
N ALA A 158 -9.10 -6.53 2.02
CA ALA A 158 -8.24 -7.10 3.06
C ALA A 158 -8.41 -8.63 3.22
N GLY A 159 -9.39 -9.25 2.55
CA GLY A 159 -9.77 -10.65 2.72
C GLY A 159 -10.40 -10.94 4.08
N LEU A 160 -11.12 -9.98 4.65
CA LEU A 160 -11.79 -10.08 5.95
C LEU A 160 -13.29 -10.35 5.76
N PRO A 161 -13.93 -11.08 6.69
CA PRO A 161 -15.37 -11.36 6.65
C PRO A 161 -16.22 -10.12 6.89
#